data_AF-A0AAV8WZC9-F1
#
_entry.id   AF-A0AAV8WZC9-F1
#
_cell.length_a   1.000
_cell.length_b   1.000
_cell.length_c   1.000
_cell.angle_alpha   90.00
_cell.angle_beta   90.00
_cell.angle_gamma   90.00
#
_symmetry.space_group_name_H-M   'P 1'
#
loop_
_entity.id
_entity.type
_entity.pdbx_description
1 polymer ?
#
loop_
_entity_poly.entity_id
_entity_poly.type
_entity_poly.pdbx_seq_one_letter_code
_entity_poly.pdbx_strand_id
1 'polypeptide(L)'
;MDWACGGQWNRMVQFLSLLTRAIERGNIELAVVFNGTIEQCRMNEWVAEQANVRQRVGMVLKHINTKATPPPKIWWTAPTCLRSALRMALRHLGVTVVRF
;
A
#
# COMPACT_ATOMS: atom_id res chain seq x y z
N MET A 1 -0.69 -19.74 6.92
CA MET A 1 -1.38 -18.50 7.36
C MET A 1 -1.20 -17.43 6.30
N ASP A 2 -2.20 -17.23 5.43
CA ASP A 2 -2.07 -16.32 4.29
C ASP A 2 -1.80 -14.85 4.70
N TRP A 3 -2.33 -14.41 5.85
CA TRP A 3 -2.13 -13.04 6.36
C TRP A 3 -0.69 -12.73 6.81
N ALA A 4 0.09 -13.73 7.21
CA ALA A 4 1.47 -13.57 7.70
C ALA A 4 2.54 -13.88 6.63
N CYS A 5 2.18 -14.66 5.59
CA CYS A 5 3.10 -15.13 4.56
C CYS A 5 3.01 -14.34 3.24
N GLY A 6 2.56 -13.08 3.30
CA GLY A 6 2.50 -12.22 2.11
C GLY A 6 1.22 -12.30 1.28
N GLY A 7 0.17 -12.98 1.75
CA GLY A 7 -1.12 -13.07 1.06
C GLY A 7 -1.80 -11.72 0.76
N GLN A 8 -1.45 -10.68 1.51
CA GLN A 8 -1.90 -9.31 1.21
C GLN A 8 -1.33 -8.79 -0.11
N TRP A 9 -0.10 -9.16 -0.46
CA TRP A 9 0.52 -8.82 -1.74
C TRP A 9 -0.17 -9.54 -2.90
N ASN A 10 -0.49 -10.83 -2.72
CA ASN A 10 -1.22 -11.61 -3.72
C ASN A 10 -2.62 -11.01 -3.98
N ARG A 11 -3.34 -10.66 -2.91
CA ARG A 11 -4.64 -9.97 -3.03
C ARG A 11 -4.53 -8.63 -3.74
N MET A 12 -3.48 -7.85 -3.45
CA MET A 12 -3.23 -6.58 -4.13
C MET A 12 -3.07 -6.79 -5.64
N VAL A 13 -2.19 -7.71 -6.07
CA VAL A 13 -1.96 -7.97 -7.50
C VAL A 13 -3.22 -8.50 -8.19
N GLN A 14 -3.96 -9.40 -7.54
CA GLN A 14 -5.24 -9.91 -8.06
C GLN A 14 -6.26 -8.78 -8.25
N PHE A 15 -6.40 -7.92 -7.24
CA PHE A 15 -7.30 -6.77 -7.32
C PHE A 15 -6.92 -5.83 -8.47
N LEU A 16 -5.63 -5.49 -8.60
CA LEU A 16 -5.15 -4.63 -9.69
C LEU A 16 -5.40 -5.27 -11.06
N SER A 17 -5.18 -6.59 -11.20
CA SER A 17 -5.45 -7.28 -12.46
C SER A 17 -6.93 -7.24 -12.85
N LEU A 18 -7.84 -7.41 -11.89
CA LEU A 18 -9.28 -7.28 -12.14
C LEU A 18 -9.66 -5.85 -12.51
N LEU A 19 -9.09 -4.86 -11.81
CA LEU A 19 -9.32 -3.44 -12.08
C LEU A 19 -8.86 -3.06 -13.49
N THR A 20 -7.62 -3.39 -13.87
CA THR A 20 -7.08 -3.09 -15.20
C THR A 20 -7.92 -3.73 -16.30
N ARG A 21 -8.33 -4.99 -16.14
CA ARG A 21 -9.22 -5.66 -17.10
C ARG A 21 -10.59 -5.01 -17.23
N ALA A 22 -11.17 -4.53 -16.13
CA ALA A 22 -12.46 -3.84 -16.17
C ALA A 22 -12.36 -2.51 -16.91
N ILE A 23 -11.27 -1.78 -16.71
CA ILE A 23 -10.95 -0.52 -17.39
C ILE A 23 -10.73 -0.73 -18.89
N GLU A 24 -9.94 -1.75 -19.27
CA GLU A 24 -9.69 -2.11 -20.67
C GLU A 24 -11.00 -2.44 -21.41
N ARG A 25 -11.90 -3.22 -20.78
CA ARG A 25 -13.23 -3.52 -21.35
C ARG A 25 -14.11 -2.30 -21.51
N GLY A 26 -13.90 -1.28 -20.69
CA GLY A 26 -14.56 0.02 -20.81
C GLY A 26 -13.95 0.95 -21.86
N ASN A 27 -12.88 0.53 -22.54
CA ASN A 27 -12.10 1.37 -23.46
C ASN A 27 -11.58 2.66 -22.80
N ILE A 28 -11.20 2.55 -21.52
CA ILE A 28 -10.68 3.66 -20.71
C ILE A 28 -9.16 3.53 -20.63
N GLU A 29 -8.44 4.64 -20.83
CA GLU A 29 -7.00 4.70 -20.58
C GLU A 29 -6.72 4.99 -19.11
N LEU A 30 -5.83 4.20 -18.48
CA LEU A 30 -5.42 4.40 -17.09
C LEU A 30 -3.95 4.83 -17.01
N ALA A 31 -3.74 5.99 -16.42
CA ALA A 31 -2.44 6.43 -15.93
C ALA A 31 -2.48 6.58 -14.41
N VAL A 32 -1.50 6.02 -13.72
CA VAL A 32 -1.37 6.14 -12.27
C VAL A 32 -0.20 7.04 -11.93
N VAL A 33 -0.45 8.02 -11.06
CA VAL A 33 0.54 8.99 -10.65
C VAL A 33 0.86 8.81 -9.17
N PHE A 34 2.16 8.74 -8.86
CA PHE A 34 2.64 8.73 -7.49
C PHE A 34 3.23 10.08 -7.13
N ASN A 35 2.77 10.65 -6.00
CA ASN A 35 3.38 11.84 -5.42
C ASN A 35 4.87 11.59 -5.15
N GLY A 36 5.66 12.64 -5.37
CA GLY A 36 7.09 12.68 -5.12
C GLY A 36 7.45 12.80 -3.65
N THR A 37 8.33 13.74 -3.35
CA THR A 37 8.80 14.04 -1.99
C THR A 37 7.80 14.90 -1.22
N ILE A 38 7.92 14.91 0.11
CA ILE A 38 7.13 15.79 0.96
C ILE A 38 7.52 17.26 0.71
N GLU A 39 6.52 18.14 0.70
CA GLU A 39 6.74 19.58 0.62
C GLU A 39 7.27 20.10 1.96
N GLN A 40 8.27 20.98 1.93
CA GLN A 40 8.93 21.47 3.15
C GLN A 40 7.95 22.12 4.14
N CYS A 41 6.95 22.84 3.64
CA CYS A 41 5.91 23.47 4.46
C CYS A 41 5.05 22.47 5.26
N ARG A 42 5.04 21.20 4.87
CA ARG A 42 4.25 20.13 5.49
C ARG A 42 5.08 19.16 6.34
N MET A 43 6.36 19.50 6.59
CA MET A 43 7.26 18.63 7.33
C MET A 43 6.75 18.33 8.75
N ASN A 44 6.20 19.33 9.45
CA ASN A 44 5.68 19.15 10.80
C ASN A 44 4.49 18.16 10.84
N GLU A 45 3.57 18.27 9.89
CA GLU A 45 2.46 17.32 9.73
C GLU A 45 2.99 15.91 9.46
N TRP A 46 3.96 15.79 8.56
CA TRP A 46 4.55 14.52 8.20
C TRP A 46 5.25 13.85 9.39
N VAL A 47 6.00 14.60 10.19
CA VAL A 47 6.67 14.09 11.40
C VAL A 47 5.65 13.57 12.40
N ALA A 48 4.58 14.33 12.66
CA ALA A 48 3.51 13.90 13.56
C ALA A 48 2.85 12.60 13.06
N GLU A 49 2.59 12.49 11.76
CA GLU A 49 2.03 11.27 11.17
C GLU A 49 3.01 10.08 11.25
N GLN A 50 4.31 10.29 11.05
CA GLN A 50 5.29 9.21 11.22
C GLN A 50 5.34 8.69 12.66
N ALA A 51 5.15 9.56 13.66
CA ALA A 51 5.07 9.15 15.06
C ALA A 51 3.82 8.28 15.31
N ASN A 52 2.66 8.71 14.79
CA ASN A 52 1.41 7.94 14.85
C ASN A 52 1.53 6.56 14.18
N VAL A 53 2.12 6.53 12.98
CA VAL A 53 2.40 5.31 12.22
C VAL A 53 3.27 4.36 13.05
N ARG A 54 4.36 4.86 13.66
CA ARG A 54 5.25 4.06 14.51
C ARG A 54 4.50 3.44 15.69
N GLN A 55 3.63 4.20 16.35
CA GLN A 55 2.81 3.70 17.45
C GLN A 55 1.86 2.57 16.98
N ARG A 56 1.18 2.76 15.84
CA ARG A 56 0.29 1.74 15.24
C ARG A 56 1.03 0.46 14.90
N VAL A 57 2.21 0.56 14.29
CA VAL A 57 3.06 -0.60 14.01
C VAL A 57 3.45 -1.32 15.30
N GLY A 58 3.80 -0.58 16.36
CA GLY A 58 4.08 -1.17 17.67
C GLY A 58 2.91 -1.98 18.23
N MET A 59 1.67 -1.48 18.09
CA MET A 59 0.46 -2.20 18.50
C MET A 59 0.25 -3.49 17.69
N VAL A 60 0.45 -3.42 16.37
CA VAL A 60 0.36 -4.59 15.47
C VAL A 60 1.38 -5.65 15.85
N LEU A 61 2.65 -5.27 16.03
CA LEU A 61 3.71 -6.21 16.39
C LEU A 61 3.47 -6.84 17.76
N LYS A 62 3.03 -6.05 18.75
CA LYS A 62 2.67 -6.57 20.07
C LYS A 62 1.52 -7.57 20.00
N HIS A 63 0.48 -7.30 19.20
CA HIS A 63 -0.66 -8.21 19.03
C HIS A 63 -0.23 -9.53 18.37
N ILE A 64 0.55 -9.45 17.29
CA ILE A 64 1.08 -10.64 16.62
C ILE A 64 1.90 -11.48 17.62
N ASN A 65 2.79 -10.85 18.39
CA ASN A 65 3.65 -11.55 19.34
C ASN A 65 2.88 -12.18 20.53
N THR A 66 1.82 -11.53 21.00
CA THR A 66 1.10 -11.96 22.21
C THR A 66 -0.13 -12.84 21.93
N LYS A 67 -0.77 -12.65 20.78
CA LYS A 67 -2.02 -13.34 20.42
C LYS A 67 -1.84 -14.33 19.27
N ALA A 68 -0.79 -14.21 18.46
CA ALA A 68 -0.55 -15.05 17.28
C ALA A 68 -1.73 -15.12 16.30
N THR A 69 -2.59 -14.09 16.29
CA THR A 69 -3.74 -13.95 15.39
C THR A 69 -3.58 -12.74 14.49
N PRO A 70 -4.32 -12.68 13.36
CA PRO A 70 -4.32 -11.48 12.52
C PRO A 70 -4.70 -10.24 13.34
N PRO A 71 -3.98 -9.12 13.18
CA PRO A 71 -4.34 -7.86 13.83
C PRO A 71 -5.67 -7.32 13.24
N PRO A 72 -6.43 -6.51 14.01
CA PRO A 72 -7.59 -5.79 13.51
C PRO A 72 -7.29 -4.97 12.26
N LYS A 73 -8.17 -5.02 11.25
CA LYS A 73 -8.00 -4.28 9.98
C LYS A 73 -7.89 -2.75 10.17
N ILE A 74 -8.51 -2.20 11.21
CA ILE A 74 -8.45 -0.76 11.54
C ILE A 74 -7.03 -0.29 11.91
N TRP A 75 -6.13 -1.21 12.26
CA TRP A 75 -4.71 -0.91 12.49
C TRP A 75 -3.85 -1.02 11.25
N TRP A 76 -4.46 -1.21 10.08
CA TRP A 76 -3.73 -1.29 8.83
C TRP A 76 -2.82 -0.08 8.66
N THR A 77 -1.57 -0.37 8.36
CA THR A 77 -0.53 0.61 8.14
C THR A 77 0.19 0.20 6.88
N ALA A 78 0.37 1.14 5.95
CA ALA A 78 1.05 0.88 4.70
C ALA A 78 2.50 0.43 4.96
N PRO A 79 2.95 -0.73 4.43
CA PRO A 79 4.37 -1.09 4.45
C PRO A 79 5.21 -0.04 3.73
N THR A 80 6.43 0.20 4.20
CA THR A 80 7.36 1.18 3.59
C THR A 80 7.63 0.91 2.11
N CYS A 81 7.64 -0.36 1.71
CA CYS A 81 7.82 -0.79 0.33
C CYS A 81 6.55 -0.74 -0.53
N LEU A 82 5.37 -0.46 0.04
CA LEU A 82 4.08 -0.53 -0.66
C LEU A 82 4.09 0.32 -1.93
N ARG A 83 4.63 1.55 -1.86
CA ARG A 83 4.71 2.45 -3.02
C ARG A 83 5.50 1.83 -4.17
N SER A 84 6.67 1.30 -3.86
CA SER A 84 7.55 0.66 -4.84
C SER A 84 6.94 -0.62 -5.42
N ALA A 85 6.36 -1.45 -4.56
CA ALA A 85 5.68 -2.68 -4.95
C ALA A 85 4.46 -2.40 -5.83
N LEU A 86 3.63 -1.42 -5.47
CA LEU A 86 2.45 -1.01 -6.22
C LEU A 86 2.84 -0.48 -7.60
N ARG A 87 3.87 0.37 -7.67
CA ARG A 87 4.42 0.86 -8.94
C ARG A 87 4.90 -0.28 -9.83
N MET A 88 5.59 -1.27 -9.28
CA MET A 88 6.06 -2.43 -10.05
C MET A 88 4.91 -3.31 -10.52
N ALA A 89 3.92 -3.57 -9.66
CA ALA A 89 2.74 -4.35 -10.01
C ALA A 89 1.92 -3.70 -11.13
N LEU A 90 1.69 -2.39 -11.05
CA LEU A 90 0.99 -1.64 -12.10
C LEU A 90 1.74 -1.68 -13.44
N ARG A 91 3.06 -1.49 -13.43
CA ARG A 91 3.89 -1.61 -14.65
C ARG A 91 3.87 -3.02 -15.23
N HIS A 92 3.90 -4.04 -14.37
CA HIS A 92 3.77 -5.44 -14.80
C HIS A 92 2.43 -5.72 -15.49
N LEU A 93 1.37 -5.00 -15.09
CA LEU A 93 0.04 -5.06 -15.70
C LEU A 93 -0.13 -4.12 -16.90
N GLY A 94 0.95 -3.53 -17.43
CA GLY A 94 0.89 -2.65 -18.60
C GLY A 94 0.32 -1.25 -18.32
N VAL A 95 0.10 -0.87 -17.06
CA VAL A 95 -0.43 0.46 -16.69
C VAL A 95 0.69 1.49 -16.75
N THR A 96 0.42 2.64 -17.37
CA THR A 96 1.33 3.79 -17.40
C THR A 96 1.49 4.35 -15.99
N VAL A 97 2.74 4.43 -15.50
CA VAL A 97 3.03 4.96 -14.16
C VAL A 97 4.01 6.13 -14.21
N VAL A 98 3.54 7.29 -13.75
CA VAL A 98 4.28 8.55 -13.71
C VAL A 98 4.64 8.92 -12.27
N ARG A 99 5.76 9.62 -12.09
CA ARG A 99 6.20 10.18 -10.81
C ARG A 99 6.31 11.70 -10.95
N PHE A 100 5.76 12.44 -9.99
CA PHE A 100 6.06 13.85 -9.77
C PHE A 100 7.27 14.04 -8.86
#